data_AF-A0A959SER6-F1
#
_entry.id   AF-A0A959SER6-F1
#
_cell.length_a   1.000
_cell.length_b   1.000
_cell.length_c   1.000
_cell.angle_alpha   90.00
_cell.angle_beta   90.00
_cell.angle_gamma   90.00
#
_symmetry.space_group_name_H-M   'P 1'
#
loop_
_entity.id
_entity.type
_entity.pdbx_description
1 polymer ?
#
loop_
_entity_poly.entity_id
_entity_poly.type
_entity_poly.pdbx_seq_one_letter_code
_entity_poly.pdbx_strand_id
1 'polypeptide(L)'
;APKAIEAIPGVGDKTAHLLRSMGVMRIATMQELPIGLMQRLLGEHGPVLWRKANGIDDSPVIAWHERKSISTERTFSRDTIDVRMLHGLLTAMAESLAFQLRKGQKLTSCVAVKIRYADFDTHTRQQRIGYTACDHIILPTVHDLFRALYDRRQRIRLIGVRFSHLVGGGHQMDAFTDTQEAMDLYQAMDRIRRRFGDRTVMRASGMDAKSIGRMDNPFDGQAPVLLANRRT
;
A
#
# COMPACT_ATOMS: atom_id res chain seq x y z
N ALA A 1 -21.79 -7.38 -29.90
CA ALA A 1 -20.44 -6.82 -29.66
C ALA A 1 -19.35 -7.91 -29.80
N PRO A 2 -18.39 -7.80 -30.75
CA PRO A 2 -17.46 -8.90 -31.07
C PRO A 2 -16.22 -8.99 -30.17
N LYS A 3 -16.00 -8.01 -29.29
CA LYS A 3 -14.82 -7.96 -28.41
C LYS A 3 -14.83 -9.11 -27.39
N ALA A 4 -13.62 -9.52 -27.01
CA ALA A 4 -13.41 -10.48 -25.93
C ALA A 4 -13.73 -9.87 -24.56
N ILE A 5 -14.09 -10.69 -23.58
CA ILE A 5 -14.51 -10.24 -22.24
C ILE A 5 -13.40 -9.48 -21.49
N GLU A 6 -12.13 -9.75 -21.79
CA GLU A 6 -10.95 -9.14 -21.17
C GLU A 6 -10.80 -7.67 -21.56
N ALA A 7 -11.49 -7.23 -22.62
CA ALA A 7 -11.52 -5.83 -23.00
C ALA A 7 -12.33 -4.97 -22.01
N ILE A 8 -13.15 -5.58 -21.13
CA ILE A 8 -13.93 -4.86 -20.11
C ILE A 8 -13.03 -4.50 -18.93
N PRO A 9 -12.89 -3.21 -18.57
CA PRO A 9 -12.15 -2.80 -17.38
C PRO A 9 -12.73 -3.42 -16.10
N GLY A 10 -11.92 -4.19 -15.39
CA GLY A 10 -12.30 -4.95 -14.20
C GLY A 10 -12.37 -6.47 -14.42
N VAL A 11 -12.28 -6.94 -15.67
CA VAL A 11 -12.12 -8.37 -15.98
C VAL A 11 -10.62 -8.69 -16.09
N GLY A 12 -10.04 -9.21 -15.01
CA GLY A 12 -8.69 -9.77 -15.02
C GLY A 12 -8.69 -11.27 -15.34
N ASP A 13 -7.49 -11.87 -15.42
CA ASP A 13 -7.30 -13.27 -15.85
C ASP A 13 -8.17 -14.28 -15.09
N LYS A 14 -8.32 -14.11 -13.77
CA LYS A 14 -9.14 -15.01 -12.94
C LYS A 14 -10.62 -14.93 -13.31
N THR A 15 -11.15 -13.72 -13.43
CA THR A 15 -12.55 -13.48 -13.82
C THR A 15 -12.80 -13.94 -15.24
N ALA A 16 -11.85 -13.69 -16.14
CA ALA A 16 -11.91 -14.16 -17.52
C ALA A 16 -11.94 -15.69 -17.57
N HIS A 17 -11.03 -16.37 -16.87
CA HIS A 17 -11.00 -17.84 -16.82
C HIS A 17 -12.33 -18.43 -16.34
N LEU A 18 -12.91 -17.87 -15.28
CA LEU A 18 -14.22 -18.29 -14.77
C LEU A 18 -15.32 -18.13 -15.83
N LEU A 19 -15.43 -16.97 -16.46
CA LEU A 19 -16.41 -16.70 -17.52
C LEU A 19 -16.22 -17.63 -18.74
N ARG A 20 -14.97 -17.83 -19.17
CA ARG A 20 -14.63 -18.75 -20.28
C ARG A 20 -15.01 -20.19 -19.95
N SER A 21 -14.82 -20.63 -18.70
CA SER A 21 -15.21 -21.98 -18.28
C SER A 21 -16.72 -22.24 -18.38
N MET A 22 -17.53 -21.17 -18.43
CA MET A 22 -18.98 -21.21 -18.67
C MET A 22 -19.37 -20.92 -20.13
N GLY A 23 -18.41 -20.91 -21.06
CA GLY A 23 -18.65 -20.62 -22.48
C GLY A 23 -18.79 -19.14 -22.83
N VAL A 24 -18.61 -18.24 -21.85
CA VAL A 24 -18.74 -16.79 -22.05
C VAL A 24 -17.39 -16.24 -22.53
N MET A 25 -17.17 -16.25 -23.84
CA MET A 25 -15.90 -15.80 -24.44
C MET A 25 -15.95 -14.34 -24.93
N ARG A 26 -17.15 -13.84 -25.25
CA ARG A 26 -17.36 -12.54 -25.89
C ARG A 26 -18.32 -11.67 -25.08
N ILE A 27 -18.18 -10.36 -25.22
CA ILE A 27 -19.07 -9.38 -24.58
C ILE A 27 -20.53 -9.64 -24.98
N ALA A 28 -20.81 -9.99 -26.24
CA ALA A 28 -22.16 -10.33 -26.69
C ALA A 28 -22.81 -11.44 -25.84
N THR A 29 -22.09 -12.55 -25.64
CA THR A 29 -22.58 -13.67 -24.83
C THR A 29 -22.83 -13.27 -23.38
N MET A 30 -22.02 -12.35 -22.84
CA MET A 30 -22.20 -11.84 -21.48
C MET A 30 -23.43 -10.93 -21.35
N GLN A 31 -23.78 -10.17 -22.40
CA GLN A 31 -24.97 -9.31 -22.43
C GLN A 31 -26.27 -10.12 -22.36
N GLU A 32 -26.27 -11.33 -22.95
CA GLU A 32 -27.41 -12.25 -22.96
C GLU A 32 -27.64 -12.96 -21.61
N LEU A 33 -26.67 -12.93 -20.69
CA LEU A 33 -26.81 -13.57 -19.39
C LEU A 33 -27.80 -12.79 -18.51
N PRO A 34 -28.67 -13.50 -17.76
CA PRO A 34 -29.48 -12.85 -16.74
C PRO A 34 -28.59 -12.19 -15.67
N ILE A 35 -28.93 -10.97 -15.28
CA ILE A 35 -28.16 -10.22 -14.25
C ILE A 35 -28.05 -10.98 -12.92
N GLY A 36 -29.08 -11.75 -12.55
CA GLY A 36 -29.07 -12.59 -11.35
C GLY A 36 -28.08 -13.77 -11.44
N LEU A 37 -27.76 -14.26 -12.64
CA LEU A 37 -26.68 -15.24 -12.83
C LEU A 37 -25.31 -14.58 -12.61
N MET A 38 -25.10 -13.38 -13.16
CA MET A 38 -23.88 -12.62 -12.95
C MET A 38 -23.63 -12.31 -11.48
N GLN A 39 -24.68 -11.92 -10.73
CA GLN A 39 -24.58 -11.67 -9.29
C GLN A 39 -24.25 -12.93 -8.50
N ARG A 40 -24.79 -14.10 -8.86
CA ARG A 40 -24.44 -15.36 -8.19
C ARG A 40 -22.99 -15.77 -8.45
N LEU A 41 -22.49 -15.52 -9.65
CA LEU A 41 -21.13 -15.92 -10.05
C LEU A 41 -20.04 -15.00 -9.49
N LEU A 42 -20.28 -13.68 -9.52
CA LEU A 42 -19.27 -12.66 -9.25
C LEU A 42 -19.63 -11.77 -8.04
N GLY A 43 -20.70 -12.09 -7.31
CA GLY A 43 -21.19 -11.29 -6.20
C GLY A 43 -21.62 -9.89 -6.65
N GLU A 44 -21.29 -8.88 -5.83
CA GLU A 44 -21.59 -7.47 -6.12
C GLU A 44 -20.94 -6.95 -7.41
N HIS A 45 -19.83 -7.55 -7.85
CA HIS A 45 -19.16 -7.19 -9.09
C HIS A 45 -19.92 -7.66 -10.34
N GLY A 46 -20.77 -8.69 -10.22
CA GLY A 46 -21.53 -9.25 -11.33
C GLY A 46 -22.42 -8.22 -12.03
N PRO A 47 -23.34 -7.56 -11.31
CA PRO A 47 -24.19 -6.51 -11.87
C PRO A 47 -23.41 -5.33 -12.46
N VAL A 48 -22.27 -4.96 -11.87
CA VAL A 48 -21.42 -3.87 -12.36
C VAL A 48 -20.79 -4.25 -13.70
N LEU A 49 -20.23 -5.46 -13.80
CA LEU A 49 -19.63 -5.95 -15.04
C LEU A 49 -20.67 -6.16 -16.14
N TRP A 50 -21.87 -6.64 -15.80
CA TRP A 50 -22.97 -6.78 -16.76
C TRP A 50 -23.42 -5.42 -17.33
N ARG A 51 -23.53 -4.38 -16.48
CA ARG A 51 -23.82 -3.01 -16.93
C ARG A 51 -22.73 -2.50 -17.88
N LYS A 52 -21.46 -2.67 -17.52
CA LYS A 52 -20.32 -2.32 -18.39
C LYS A 52 -20.33 -3.07 -19.72
N ALA A 53 -20.69 -4.36 -19.71
CA ALA A 53 -20.84 -5.15 -20.94
C ALA A 53 -21.92 -4.56 -21.85
N ASN A 54 -22.99 -3.99 -21.28
CA ASN A 54 -24.07 -3.28 -21.99
C ASN A 54 -23.77 -1.80 -22.28
N GLY A 55 -22.55 -1.32 -21.99
CA GLY A 55 -22.18 0.08 -22.21
C GLY A 55 -22.80 1.06 -21.20
N ILE A 56 -23.30 0.57 -20.07
CA ILE A 56 -23.91 1.36 -19.00
C ILE A 56 -22.87 1.59 -17.92
N ASP A 57 -22.35 2.81 -17.80
CA ASP A 57 -21.47 3.25 -16.71
C ASP A 57 -21.72 4.73 -16.40
N ASP A 58 -22.54 4.98 -15.38
CA ASP A 58 -22.89 6.34 -14.93
C ASP A 58 -21.87 6.93 -13.95
N SER A 59 -20.70 6.29 -13.80
CA SER A 59 -19.66 6.76 -12.88
C SER A 59 -19.16 8.14 -13.30
N PRO A 60 -19.22 9.16 -12.42
CA PRO A 60 -18.74 10.48 -12.76
C PRO A 60 -17.21 10.50 -12.92
N VAL A 61 -16.72 11.39 -13.77
CA VAL A 61 -15.28 11.68 -13.83
C VAL A 61 -14.91 12.47 -12.58
N ILE A 62 -14.21 11.82 -11.65
CA ILE A 62 -13.74 12.43 -10.40
C ILE A 62 -12.28 12.85 -10.60
N ALA A 63 -12.04 14.16 -10.67
CA ALA A 63 -10.70 14.71 -10.90
C ALA A 63 -9.73 14.45 -9.72
N TRP A 64 -10.25 14.38 -8.49
CA TRP A 64 -9.45 14.17 -7.30
C TRP A 64 -10.15 13.26 -6.30
N HIS A 65 -9.40 12.30 -5.77
CA HIS A 65 -9.85 11.47 -4.65
C HIS A 65 -8.83 11.53 -3.52
N GLU A 66 -9.30 11.63 -2.28
CA GLU A 66 -8.39 11.57 -1.14
C GLU A 66 -7.77 10.17 -1.03
N ARG A 67 -6.46 10.12 -0.83
CA ARG A 67 -5.74 8.84 -0.67
C ARG A 67 -6.05 8.25 0.71
N LYS A 68 -6.67 7.07 0.74
CA LYS A 68 -7.07 6.36 1.97
C LYS A 68 -5.93 5.61 2.68
N SER A 69 -4.80 5.41 2.00
CA SER A 69 -3.66 4.65 2.52
C SER A 69 -2.38 4.94 1.74
N ILE A 70 -1.23 4.82 2.41
CA ILE A 70 0.09 4.81 1.76
C ILE A 70 0.83 3.52 2.13
N SER A 71 1.62 2.99 1.21
CA SER A 71 2.40 1.78 1.48
C SER A 71 3.67 1.73 0.65
N THR A 72 4.67 1.05 1.20
CA THR A 72 5.93 0.74 0.53
C THR A 72 6.19 -0.75 0.73
N GLU A 73 6.50 -1.44 -0.37
CA GLU A 73 6.86 -2.85 -0.36
C GLU A 73 8.09 -3.06 -1.24
N ARG A 74 8.85 -4.10 -0.93
CA ARG A 74 10.06 -4.48 -1.66
C ARG A 74 10.07 -5.98 -1.89
N THR A 75 10.07 -6.35 -3.17
CA THR A 75 10.42 -7.70 -3.62
C THR A 75 11.92 -7.86 -3.63
N PHE A 76 12.42 -8.98 -3.14
CA PHE A 76 13.84 -9.31 -3.15
C PHE A 76 14.21 -10.06 -4.44
N SER A 77 15.39 -9.77 -4.97
CA SER A 77 15.96 -10.54 -6.10
C SER A 77 16.33 -11.96 -5.69
N ARG A 78 16.75 -12.13 -4.43
CA ARG A 78 17.03 -13.42 -3.79
C ARG A 78 16.29 -13.46 -2.47
N ASP A 79 15.45 -14.49 -2.29
CA ASP A 79 14.68 -14.67 -1.06
C ASP A 79 15.62 -14.81 0.16
N THR A 80 15.22 -14.24 1.29
CA THR A 80 16.08 -14.05 2.46
C THR A 80 15.43 -14.50 3.77
N ILE A 81 16.26 -14.87 4.75
CA ILE A 81 15.88 -15.11 6.16
C ILE A 81 16.68 -14.22 7.12
N ASP A 82 17.44 -13.25 6.59
CA ASP A 82 18.25 -12.35 7.41
C ASP A 82 17.33 -11.36 8.14
N VAL A 83 16.98 -11.74 9.37
CA VAL A 83 16.10 -10.96 10.25
C VAL A 83 16.67 -9.57 10.52
N ARG A 84 17.99 -9.42 10.66
CA ARG A 84 18.61 -8.10 10.92
C ARG A 84 18.43 -7.17 9.73
N MET A 85 18.70 -7.67 8.52
CA MET A 85 18.44 -6.92 7.29
C MET A 85 16.95 -6.56 7.15
N LEU A 86 16.05 -7.50 7.46
CA LEU A 86 14.60 -7.28 7.37
C LEU A 86 14.11 -6.20 8.36
N HIS A 87 14.62 -6.21 9.60
CA HIS A 87 14.33 -5.15 10.57
C HIS A 87 14.79 -3.78 10.05
N GLY A 88 16.02 -3.69 9.54
CA GLY A 88 16.55 -2.43 8.98
C GLY A 88 15.71 -1.90 7.82
N LEU A 89 15.25 -2.80 6.94
CA LEU A 89 14.36 -2.44 5.83
C LEU A 89 12.98 -1.97 6.30
N LEU A 90 12.38 -2.64 7.28
CA LEU A 90 11.11 -2.23 7.87
C LEU A 90 11.22 -0.85 8.51
N THR A 91 12.30 -0.60 9.24
CA THR A 91 12.58 0.73 9.83
C THR A 91 12.64 1.79 8.74
N ALA A 92 13.43 1.56 7.69
CA ALA A 92 13.55 2.51 6.57
C ALA A 92 12.20 2.75 5.85
N MET A 93 11.40 1.70 5.64
CA MET A 93 10.08 1.83 5.03
C MET A 93 9.12 2.64 5.90
N ALA A 94 9.08 2.35 7.20
CA ALA A 94 8.21 3.05 8.14
C ALA A 94 8.60 4.53 8.28
N GLU A 95 9.90 4.84 8.41
CA GLU A 95 10.39 6.23 8.47
C GLU A 95 10.08 7.00 7.18
N SER A 96 10.26 6.37 6.02
CA SER A 96 9.94 7.00 4.74
C SER A 96 8.46 7.31 4.60
N LEU A 97 7.58 6.39 5.05
CA LEU A 97 6.14 6.61 5.04
C LEU A 97 5.72 7.67 6.07
N ALA A 98 6.32 7.67 7.26
CA ALA A 98 6.04 8.66 8.30
C ALA A 98 6.48 10.07 7.87
N PHE A 99 7.62 10.18 7.21
CA PHE A 99 8.05 11.43 6.57
C PHE A 99 7.04 11.91 5.51
N GLN A 100 6.51 11.00 4.68
CA GLN A 100 5.45 11.34 3.70
C GLN A 100 4.17 11.81 4.38
N LEU A 101 3.76 11.18 5.50
CA LEU A 101 2.63 11.63 6.31
C LEU A 101 2.83 13.06 6.82
N ARG A 102 4.00 13.35 7.41
CA ARG A 102 4.32 14.70 7.92
C ARG A 102 4.41 15.74 6.81
N LYS A 103 4.97 15.39 5.64
CA LYS A 103 5.00 16.26 4.45
C LYS A 103 3.58 16.59 3.96
N GLY A 104 2.66 15.63 4.04
CA GLY A 104 1.25 15.80 3.67
C GLY A 104 0.33 16.32 4.78
N GLN A 105 0.86 16.65 5.97
CA GLN A 105 0.05 17.00 7.15
C GLN A 105 -1.05 15.97 7.45
N LYS A 106 -0.69 14.69 7.33
CA LYS A 106 -1.56 13.54 7.60
C LYS A 106 -1.07 12.77 8.82
N LEU A 107 -2.00 12.11 9.49
CA LEU A 107 -1.74 11.12 10.55
C LEU A 107 -2.29 9.77 10.11
N THR A 108 -1.79 8.68 10.70
CA THR A 108 -2.34 7.33 10.53
C THR A 108 -2.81 6.77 11.87
N SER A 109 -3.86 5.95 11.87
CA SER A 109 -4.30 5.17 13.04
C SER A 109 -4.20 3.66 12.84
N CYS A 110 -3.63 3.19 11.73
CA CYS A 110 -3.51 1.76 11.46
C CYS A 110 -2.23 1.46 10.70
N VAL A 111 -1.44 0.59 11.31
CA VAL A 111 -0.17 0.11 10.77
C VAL A 111 -0.34 -1.35 10.38
N ALA A 112 0.08 -1.70 9.17
CA ALA A 112 0.06 -3.06 8.68
C ALA A 112 1.43 -3.48 8.13
N VAL A 113 1.83 -4.70 8.43
CA VAL A 113 3.03 -5.34 7.89
C VAL A 113 2.61 -6.52 7.03
N LYS A 114 3.22 -6.63 5.85
CA LYS A 114 2.99 -7.69 4.88
C LYS A 114 4.29 -8.47 4.66
N ILE A 115 4.19 -9.79 4.67
CA ILE A 115 5.26 -10.71 4.29
C ILE A 115 4.72 -11.61 3.18
N ARG A 116 5.50 -11.80 2.12
CA ARG A 116 5.29 -12.87 1.15
C ARG A 116 6.45 -13.85 1.22
N TYR A 117 6.16 -15.12 1.38
CA TYR A 117 7.15 -16.18 1.41
C TYR A 117 7.54 -16.63 -0.02
N ALA A 118 8.58 -17.45 -0.12
CA ALA A 118 9.11 -17.96 -1.39
C ALA A 118 8.10 -18.83 -2.19
N ASP A 119 7.10 -19.40 -1.51
CA ASP A 119 5.97 -20.13 -2.10
C ASP A 119 4.84 -19.20 -2.58
N PHE A 120 5.06 -17.88 -2.57
CA PHE A 120 4.09 -16.83 -2.90
C PHE A 120 2.91 -16.72 -1.93
N ASP A 121 2.93 -17.44 -0.81
CA ASP A 121 1.95 -17.28 0.26
C ASP A 121 2.15 -15.91 0.93
N THR A 122 1.06 -15.13 1.04
CA THR A 122 1.10 -13.75 1.50
C THR A 122 0.34 -13.60 2.80
N HIS A 123 1.06 -13.18 3.84
CA HIS A 123 0.51 -12.95 5.16
C HIS A 123 0.55 -11.45 5.48
N THR A 124 -0.51 -10.96 6.12
CA THR A 124 -0.60 -9.56 6.56
C THR A 124 -1.13 -9.52 7.99
N ARG A 125 -0.51 -8.69 8.82
CA ARG A 125 -1.01 -8.35 10.15
C ARG A 125 -1.10 -6.84 10.27
N GLN A 126 -2.13 -6.38 10.98
CA GLN A 126 -2.37 -4.96 11.20
C GLN A 126 -2.77 -4.71 12.64
N GLN A 127 -2.46 -3.51 13.12
CA GLN A 127 -2.82 -3.05 14.46
C GLN A 127 -3.29 -1.60 14.38
N ARG A 128 -4.36 -1.31 15.12
CA ARG A 128 -4.82 0.07 15.33
C ARG A 128 -3.98 0.72 16.43
N ILE A 129 -3.58 1.96 16.18
CA ILE A 129 -2.84 2.81 17.10
C ILE A 129 -3.53 4.17 17.20
N GLY A 130 -3.17 4.98 18.20
CA GLY A 130 -3.57 6.39 18.25
C GLY A 130 -3.10 7.11 16.98
N TYR A 131 -3.83 8.16 16.58
CA TYR A 131 -3.45 8.94 15.41
C TYR A 131 -2.07 9.55 15.59
N THR A 132 -1.13 9.19 14.72
CA THR A 132 0.23 9.70 14.80
C THR A 132 0.93 9.72 13.45
N ALA A 133 1.98 10.54 13.36
CA ALA A 133 2.97 10.49 12.28
C ALA A 133 4.40 10.38 12.86
N CYS A 134 4.52 9.89 14.09
CA CYS A 134 5.76 9.92 14.87
C CYS A 134 6.48 8.57 14.81
N ASP A 135 7.73 8.59 14.38
CA ASP A 135 8.50 7.37 14.09
C ASP A 135 8.66 6.50 15.35
N HIS A 136 8.88 7.11 16.51
CA HIS A 136 9.05 6.41 17.79
C HIS A 136 7.83 5.63 18.27
N ILE A 137 6.61 5.99 17.84
CA ILE A 137 5.38 5.24 18.15
C ILE A 137 5.14 4.16 17.09
N ILE A 138 5.40 4.49 15.83
CA ILE A 138 5.15 3.63 14.68
C ILE A 138 6.14 2.45 14.63
N LEU A 139 7.43 2.71 14.84
CA LEU A 139 8.50 1.71 14.67
C LEU A 139 8.35 0.50 15.60
N PRO A 140 8.11 0.65 16.92
CA PRO A 140 7.84 -0.48 17.80
C PRO A 140 6.67 -1.33 17.29
N THR A 141 5.57 -0.68 16.91
CA THR A 141 4.38 -1.35 16.35
C THR A 141 4.71 -2.16 15.10
N VAL A 142 5.50 -1.61 14.17
CA VAL A 142 5.93 -2.32 12.95
C VAL A 142 6.78 -3.55 13.31
N HIS A 143 7.70 -3.42 14.26
CA HIS A 143 8.55 -4.54 14.67
C HIS A 143 7.78 -5.63 15.41
N ASP A 144 6.83 -5.27 16.26
CA ASP A 144 5.95 -6.23 16.93
C ASP A 144 5.06 -6.99 15.95
N LEU A 145 4.47 -6.27 14.99
CA LEU A 145 3.69 -6.89 13.92
C LEU A 145 4.54 -7.84 13.07
N PHE A 146 5.77 -7.46 12.75
CA PHE A 146 6.69 -8.33 12.02
C PHE A 146 7.02 -9.59 12.83
N ARG A 147 7.34 -9.45 14.12
CA ARG A 147 7.63 -10.58 15.01
C ARG A 147 6.45 -11.54 15.13
N ALA A 148 5.23 -11.01 15.24
CA ALA A 148 4.01 -11.83 15.29
C ALA A 148 3.65 -12.49 13.94
N LEU A 149 4.15 -11.95 12.83
CA LEU A 149 3.88 -12.45 11.48
C LEU A 149 4.94 -13.44 10.98
N TYR A 150 6.18 -13.26 11.42
CA TYR A 150 7.32 -14.09 11.06
C TYR A 150 7.38 -15.35 11.94
N ASP A 151 6.42 -16.24 11.73
CA ASP A 151 6.29 -17.51 12.48
C ASP A 151 6.91 -18.70 11.72
N ARG A 152 7.03 -18.61 10.40
CA ARG A 152 7.52 -19.72 9.57
C ARG A 152 9.03 -19.65 9.37
N ARG A 153 9.71 -20.80 9.44
CA ARG A 153 11.12 -20.97 9.03
C ARG A 153 11.27 -21.04 7.51
N GLN A 154 10.73 -20.05 6.81
CA GLN A 154 10.72 -19.98 5.36
C GLN A 154 11.31 -18.66 4.88
N ARG A 155 11.95 -18.69 3.70
CA ARG A 155 12.53 -17.49 3.10
C ARG A 155 11.44 -16.50 2.69
N ILE A 156 11.70 -15.22 2.94
CA ILE A 156 10.85 -14.10 2.55
C ILE A 156 11.25 -13.63 1.16
N ARG A 157 10.26 -13.49 0.29
CA ARG A 157 10.37 -12.94 -1.07
C ARG A 157 10.01 -11.47 -1.14
N LEU A 158 9.06 -11.01 -0.31
CA LEU A 158 8.68 -9.60 -0.25
C LEU A 158 8.32 -9.20 1.17
N ILE A 159 8.67 -7.98 1.54
CA ILE A 159 8.21 -7.33 2.78
C ILE A 159 7.62 -5.97 2.46
N GLY A 160 6.63 -5.53 3.25
CA GLY A 160 6.05 -4.20 3.08
C GLY A 160 5.37 -3.67 4.33
N VAL A 161 5.28 -2.35 4.39
CA VAL A 161 4.58 -1.59 5.43
C VAL A 161 3.48 -0.76 4.77
N ARG A 162 2.32 -0.69 5.41
CA ARG A 162 1.15 0.07 4.96
C ARG A 162 0.58 0.86 6.13
N PHE A 163 0.26 2.12 5.87
CA PHE A 163 -0.48 2.99 6.76
C PHE A 163 -1.86 3.26 6.16
N SER A 164 -2.91 3.12 6.97
CA SER A 164 -4.29 3.36 6.58
C SER A 164 -5.02 4.17 7.65
N HIS A 165 -6.32 4.44 7.42
CA HIS A 165 -7.10 5.37 8.25
C HIS A 165 -6.39 6.71 8.40
N LEU A 166 -6.11 7.31 7.24
CA LEU A 166 -5.41 8.58 7.16
C LEU A 166 -6.38 9.72 7.46
N VAL A 167 -5.95 10.67 8.29
CA VAL A 167 -6.72 11.88 8.61
C VAL A 167 -5.83 13.11 8.42
N GLY A 168 -6.45 14.23 8.03
CA GLY A 168 -5.79 15.54 8.04
C GLY A 168 -5.69 16.07 9.46
N GLY A 169 -4.56 16.68 9.78
CA GLY A 169 -4.35 17.33 11.08
C GLY A 169 -2.90 17.29 11.54
N GLY A 170 -2.58 18.14 12.51
CA GLY A 170 -1.34 18.05 13.27
C GLY A 170 -1.44 16.93 14.31
N HIS A 171 -0.30 16.30 14.64
CA HIS A 171 -0.22 15.36 15.75
C HIS A 171 -0.66 16.06 17.03
N GLN A 172 -1.74 15.59 17.66
CA GLN A 172 -2.19 16.11 18.95
C GLN A 172 -1.22 15.59 20.00
N MET A 173 -0.48 16.51 20.62
CA MET A 173 0.50 16.16 21.65
C MET A 173 -0.20 15.51 22.83
N ASP A 174 0.28 14.33 23.22
CA ASP A 174 -0.05 13.78 24.53
C ASP A 174 0.78 14.52 25.58
N ALA A 175 0.11 15.16 26.54
CA ALA A 175 0.71 15.93 27.61
C ALA A 175 1.65 15.09 28.51
N PHE A 176 1.57 13.75 28.44
CA PHE A 176 2.31 12.85 29.32
C PHE A 176 3.37 12.00 28.61
N THR A 177 3.25 11.75 27.30
CA THR A 177 4.19 10.87 26.56
C THR A 177 5.02 11.58 25.50
N ASP A 178 4.58 12.72 24.96
CA ASP A 178 5.32 13.40 23.91
C ASP A 178 6.37 14.35 24.51
N THR A 179 7.65 13.99 24.38
CA THR A 179 8.74 14.92 24.72
C THR A 179 8.86 15.97 23.61
N GLN A 180 8.82 17.25 24.00
CA GLN A 180 9.05 18.38 23.10
C GLN A 180 10.31 18.18 22.23
N GLU A 181 11.36 17.62 22.82
CA GLU A 181 12.63 17.28 22.17
C GLU A 181 12.46 16.34 20.96
N ALA A 182 11.60 15.32 21.06
CA ALA A 182 11.38 14.37 19.97
C ALA A 182 10.71 15.06 18.77
N MET A 183 9.77 15.97 19.02
CA MET A 183 9.09 16.72 17.97
C MET A 183 10.04 17.71 17.29
N ASP A 184 10.85 18.42 18.07
CA ASP A 184 11.87 19.34 17.55
C ASP A 184 12.90 18.59 16.70
N LEU A 185 13.29 17.38 17.13
CA LEU A 185 14.13 16.49 16.35
C LEU A 185 13.48 16.11 15.01
N TYR A 186 12.21 15.68 14.99
CA TYR A 186 11.53 15.35 13.73
C TYR A 186 11.41 16.56 12.81
N GLN A 187 11.10 17.74 13.35
CA GLN A 187 11.04 18.97 12.56
C GLN A 187 12.40 19.33 11.96
N ALA A 188 13.49 19.21 12.73
CA ALA A 188 14.84 19.46 12.25
C ALA A 188 15.24 18.46 11.16
N MET A 189 15.00 17.16 11.38
CA MET A 189 15.26 16.11 10.39
C MET A 189 14.46 16.35 9.11
N ASP A 190 13.18 16.69 9.23
CA ASP A 190 12.31 16.94 8.09
C ASP A 190 12.74 18.19 7.30
N ARG A 191 13.20 19.26 7.98
CA ARG A 191 13.77 20.45 7.31
C ARG A 191 14.99 20.09 6.46
N ILE A 192 15.90 19.28 7.00
CA ILE A 192 17.09 18.81 6.27
C ILE A 192 16.67 17.95 5.08
N ARG A 193 15.78 16.97 5.29
CA ARG A 193 15.27 16.10 4.22
C ARG A 193 14.56 16.86 3.10
N ARG A 194 13.77 17.88 3.42
CA ARG A 194 13.12 18.73 2.41
C ARG A 194 14.11 19.52 1.55
N ARG A 195 15.21 19.99 2.15
CA ARG A 195 16.20 20.83 1.45
C ARG A 195 17.20 20.02 0.64
N PHE A 196 17.68 18.90 1.17
CA PHE A 196 18.79 18.13 0.59
C PHE A 196 18.36 16.77 0.03
N GLY A 197 17.10 16.38 0.23
CA GLY A 197 16.51 15.14 -0.23
C GLY A 197 16.25 14.14 0.90
N ASP A 198 15.25 13.27 0.70
CA ASP A 198 14.72 12.31 1.68
C ASP A 198 15.76 11.41 2.34
N ARG A 199 16.86 11.15 1.64
CA ARG A 199 17.92 10.22 2.06
C ARG A 199 19.09 10.91 2.74
N THR A 200 19.01 12.20 3.05
CA THR A 200 20.11 12.95 3.66
C THR A 200 20.33 12.58 5.12
N VAL A 201 19.24 12.33 5.86
CA VAL A 201 19.28 11.95 7.27
C VAL A 201 18.43 10.71 7.45
N MET A 202 18.99 9.64 8.01
CA MET A 202 18.27 8.40 8.30
C MET A 202 18.90 7.69 9.49
N ARG A 203 18.16 6.79 10.14
CA ARG A 203 18.75 5.92 11.15
C ARG A 203 19.77 4.98 10.53
N ALA A 204 20.83 4.70 11.29
CA ALA A 204 21.89 3.78 10.86
C ALA A 204 21.34 2.38 10.50
N SER A 205 20.33 1.90 11.24
CA SER A 205 19.67 0.63 10.95
C SER A 205 19.01 0.56 9.57
N GLY A 206 18.63 1.69 8.98
CA GLY A 206 18.01 1.79 7.65
C GLY A 206 18.98 2.10 6.51
N MET A 207 20.28 2.26 6.78
CA MET A 207 21.26 2.79 5.82
C MET A 207 21.39 1.93 4.55
N ASP A 208 21.30 0.61 4.70
CA ASP A 208 21.40 -0.35 3.60
C ASP A 208 20.16 -0.39 2.69
N ALA A 209 19.09 0.30 3.06
CA ALA A 209 17.84 0.39 2.30
C ALA A 209 17.94 1.41 1.14
N LYS A 210 18.89 1.22 0.22
CA LYS A 210 19.27 2.19 -0.84
C LYS A 210 18.14 2.64 -1.77
N SER A 211 17.07 1.86 -1.90
CA SER A 211 15.95 2.11 -2.82
C SER A 211 14.67 2.63 -2.15
N ILE A 212 14.68 2.92 -0.85
CA ILE A 212 13.51 3.38 -0.11
C ILE A 212 13.52 4.91 -0.03
N GLY A 213 12.42 5.54 -0.47
CA GLY A 213 12.25 7.00 -0.54
C GLY A 213 11.35 7.41 -1.70
N ARG A 214 10.64 8.55 -1.58
CA ARG A 214 9.79 9.12 -2.64
C ARG A 214 9.87 10.65 -2.59
N MET A 215 10.42 11.25 -3.64
CA MET A 215 10.61 12.71 -3.70
C MET A 215 9.28 13.49 -3.73
N ASP A 216 8.18 12.86 -4.14
CA ASP A 216 6.86 13.47 -4.32
C ASP A 216 5.98 13.42 -3.06
N ASN A 217 5.05 14.37 -2.93
CA ASN A 217 4.03 14.33 -1.88
C ASN A 217 2.85 13.46 -2.35
N PRO A 218 2.54 12.32 -1.72
CA PRO A 218 1.48 11.44 -2.21
C PRO A 218 0.05 11.97 -2.01
N PHE A 219 -0.12 13.17 -1.44
CA PHE A 219 -1.41 13.74 -1.03
C PHE A 219 -1.82 15.00 -1.80
N ASP A 220 -0.97 15.53 -2.68
CA ASP A 220 -1.22 16.78 -3.43
C ASP A 220 -2.10 16.59 -4.68
N GLY A 221 -2.50 15.35 -4.97
CA GLY A 221 -3.30 15.03 -6.15
C GLY A 221 -2.52 14.95 -7.45
N GLN A 222 -1.20 15.16 -7.44
CA GLN A 222 -0.36 15.00 -8.61
C GLN A 222 -0.14 13.53 -8.96
N ALA A 223 0.17 13.28 -10.23
CA ALA A 223 0.53 11.94 -10.67
C ALA A 223 1.83 11.50 -9.97
N PRO A 224 1.88 10.27 -9.42
CA PRO A 224 3.08 9.80 -8.75
C PRO A 224 4.25 9.70 -9.72
N VAL A 225 5.44 10.08 -9.27
CA VAL A 225 6.65 9.98 -10.10
C VAL A 225 6.96 8.50 -10.38
N LEU A 226 6.94 8.12 -11.65
CA LEU A 226 7.33 6.77 -12.07
C LEU A 226 8.85 6.68 -12.12
N LEU A 227 9.44 5.95 -11.17
CA LEU A 227 10.87 5.65 -11.19
C LEU A 227 11.20 4.78 -12.41
N ALA A 228 12.15 5.22 -13.23
CA ALA A 228 12.48 4.63 -14.52
C ALA A 228 13.02 3.18 -14.50
N ASN A 229 13.14 2.53 -13.34
CA ASN A 229 13.68 1.17 -13.22
C ASN A 229 13.15 0.43 -11.98
N ARG A 230 11.83 0.18 -11.89
CA ARG A 230 11.34 -0.95 -11.09
C ARG A 230 11.59 -2.23 -11.89
N ARG A 231 12.81 -2.78 -11.85
CA ARG A 231 13.01 -4.16 -12.28
C ARG A 231 12.15 -5.05 -11.38
N THR A 232 11.13 -5.65 -12.00
CA THR A 232 10.26 -6.69 -11.45
C THR A 232 11.04 -7.94 -11.10
#